data_AF-A0AAE0GB55-F1
#
_entry.id   AF-A0AAE0GB55-F1
#
_cell.length_a   1.000
_cell.length_b   1.000
_cell.length_c   1.000
_cell.angle_alpha   90.00
_cell.angle_beta   90.00
_cell.angle_gamma   90.00
#
_symmetry.space_group_name_H-M   'P 1'
#
loop_
_entity.id
_entity.type
_entity.pdbx_description
1 polymer ?
#
loop_
_entity_poly.entity_id
_entity_poly.type
_entity_poly.pdbx_seq_one_letter_code
_entity_poly.pdbx_strand_id
1 'polypeptide(L)'
;MRSSLVRSFALVALWSTMQMQMTQVQGSPETAPSLKDRGVEGCSSSSPCSKCSGDCDSDAECAGSLKCFQRDNYTPVPGCSAGGGGDVKWHDYCYDT
;
A
#
# COMPACT_ATOMS: atom_id res chain seq x y z
N MET A 1 35.38 15.82 48.73
CA MET A 1 36.68 15.18 48.39
C MET A 1 36.42 13.71 48.14
N ARG A 2 36.75 13.21 46.93
CA ARG A 2 37.03 11.79 46.56
C ARG A 2 35.85 10.81 46.83
N SER A 3 35.40 9.98 45.90
CA SER A 3 36.21 9.11 45.06
C SER A 3 35.30 8.44 44.03
N SER A 4 35.76 8.41 42.78
CA SER A 4 35.23 7.55 41.72
C SER A 4 35.31 6.08 42.12
N LEU A 5 34.26 5.31 41.86
CA LEU A 5 34.34 3.87 41.65
C LEU A 5 33.39 3.48 40.51
N VAL A 6 33.99 3.29 39.34
CA VAL A 6 33.38 2.66 38.16
C VAL A 6 33.53 1.15 38.32
N ARG A 7 32.45 0.44 38.64
CA ARG A 7 32.32 -1.04 38.74
C ARG A 7 30.81 -1.33 38.66
N SER A 8 30.22 -2.21 37.86
CA SER A 8 30.69 -3.28 36.97
C SER A 8 29.55 -3.58 35.98
N PHE A 9 29.88 -3.94 34.75
CA PHE A 9 28.95 -4.58 33.81
C PHE A 9 28.65 -6.00 34.30
N ALA A 10 27.47 -6.22 34.85
CA ALA A 10 26.92 -7.56 35.02
C ALA A 10 25.38 -7.50 35.05
N LEU A 11 24.79 -8.01 33.96
CA LEU A 11 23.54 -8.77 33.96
C LEU A 11 22.25 -7.97 34.20
N VAL A 12 21.99 -6.99 33.34
CA VAL A 12 20.64 -6.43 33.17
C VAL A 12 19.84 -7.35 32.25
N ALA A 13 18.76 -7.89 32.78
CA ALA A 13 17.59 -8.41 32.05
C ALA A 13 17.77 -9.65 31.17
N LEU A 14 17.60 -10.85 31.77
CA LEU A 14 17.05 -12.03 31.09
C LEU A 14 15.56 -11.83 30.78
N TRP A 15 15.24 -10.73 30.09
CA TRP A 15 13.97 -10.53 29.38
C TRP A 15 14.22 -10.86 27.90
N SER A 16 14.70 -12.07 27.61
CA SER A 16 14.71 -12.56 26.23
C SER A 16 13.44 -13.38 26.00
N THR A 17 12.31 -12.70 26.22
CA THR A 17 11.11 -12.97 25.45
C THR A 17 11.53 -12.90 23.99
N MET A 18 11.77 -14.05 23.37
CA MET A 18 11.72 -14.18 21.92
C MET A 18 10.25 -13.99 21.48
N GLN A 19 9.67 -12.85 21.83
CA GLN A 19 8.73 -12.17 20.98
C GLN A 19 9.60 -11.62 19.86
N MET A 20 9.77 -12.43 18.81
CA MET A 20 9.89 -11.85 17.49
C MET A 20 8.66 -10.96 17.31
N GLN A 21 8.74 -9.71 17.75
CA GLN A 21 7.98 -8.63 17.17
C GLN A 21 8.51 -8.48 15.75
N MET A 22 7.99 -9.31 14.84
CA MET A 22 7.77 -8.83 13.48
C MET A 22 6.62 -7.84 13.59
N THR A 23 7.02 -6.61 13.89
CA THR A 23 6.38 -5.37 13.47
C THR A 23 5.20 -5.58 12.53
N GLN A 24 3.99 -5.42 13.08
CA GLN A 24 2.78 -4.93 12.44
C GLN A 24 2.85 -4.82 10.89
N VAL A 25 2.46 -5.87 10.16
CA VAL A 25 1.94 -5.63 8.81
C VAL A 25 0.51 -5.20 8.98
N GLN A 26 0.35 -3.89 8.89
CA GLN A 26 -0.85 -3.08 8.80
C GLN A 26 -2.03 -3.81 8.16
N GLY A 27 -2.82 -4.47 9.00
CA GLY A 27 -4.22 -4.77 8.76
C GLY A 27 -5.04 -3.96 9.74
N SER A 28 -4.91 -2.63 9.71
CA SER A 28 -5.95 -1.77 10.26
C SER A 28 -7.22 -1.99 9.40
N PRO A 29 -8.44 -1.77 9.89
CA PRO A 29 -9.62 -1.69 9.01
C PRO A 29 -9.46 -0.43 8.14
N GLU A 30 -8.58 -0.53 7.13
CA GLU A 30 -7.97 0.61 6.45
C GLU A 30 -8.97 1.19 5.47
N THR A 31 -9.23 2.48 5.62
CA THR A 31 -9.89 3.31 4.62
C THR A 31 -9.30 2.97 3.25
N ALA A 32 -10.14 2.46 2.35
CA ALA A 32 -9.68 1.97 1.05
C ALA A 32 -8.78 3.02 0.35
N PRO A 33 -7.70 2.61 -0.34
CA PRO A 33 -6.82 3.55 -1.01
C PRO A 33 -7.57 4.43 -2.01
N SER A 34 -7.24 5.71 -2.08
CA SER A 34 -7.83 6.64 -3.03
C SER A 34 -7.40 6.32 -4.47
N LEU A 35 -8.27 6.63 -5.43
CA LEU A 35 -7.97 6.50 -6.84
C LEU A 35 -6.86 7.48 -7.28
N LYS A 36 -5.96 7.00 -8.14
CA LYS A 36 -4.86 7.76 -8.75
C LYS A 36 -4.93 7.68 -10.26
N ASP A 37 -5.01 8.84 -10.89
CA ASP A 37 -4.98 8.97 -12.34
C ASP A 37 -3.52 9.13 -12.84
N ARG A 38 -3.10 8.31 -13.81
CA ARG A 38 -1.82 8.45 -14.51
C ARG A 38 -1.91 9.35 -15.75
N GLY A 39 -3.10 9.86 -16.07
CA GLY A 39 -3.36 10.69 -17.22
C GLY A 39 -3.27 9.91 -18.53
N VAL A 40 -3.05 10.63 -19.64
CA VAL A 40 -3.09 10.09 -21.01
C VAL A 40 -2.07 8.99 -21.32
N GLU A 41 -0.98 8.90 -20.55
CA GLU A 41 0.01 7.83 -20.73
C GLU A 41 -0.47 6.50 -20.15
N GLY A 42 -1.46 6.55 -19.25
CA GLY A 42 -2.06 5.36 -18.63
C GLY A 42 -1.07 4.44 -17.93
N CYS A 43 -1.46 3.19 -17.84
CA CYS A 43 -0.63 2.07 -17.41
C CYS A 43 -0.09 1.34 -18.65
N SER A 44 0.98 0.56 -18.50
CA SER A 44 1.43 -0.32 -19.58
C SER A 44 2.10 -1.57 -19.02
N SER A 45 2.30 -2.59 -19.86
CA SER A 45 3.00 -3.83 -19.45
C SER A 45 4.44 -3.60 -18.97
N SER A 46 5.10 -2.53 -19.44
CA SER A 46 6.45 -2.15 -19.00
C SER A 46 6.46 -1.19 -17.81
N SER A 47 5.33 -0.55 -17.51
CA SER A 47 5.12 0.33 -16.36
C SER A 47 3.73 0.09 -15.74
N PRO A 48 3.54 -1.06 -15.06
CA PRO A 48 2.23 -1.46 -14.58
C PRO A 48 1.75 -0.62 -13.40
N CYS A 49 0.44 -0.47 -13.30
CA CYS A 49 -0.22 0.25 -12.22
C CYS A 49 -0.38 -0.59 -10.95
N SER A 50 -0.18 0.07 -9.81
CA SER A 50 -0.54 -0.45 -8.51
C SER A 50 -2.06 -0.42 -8.30
N LYS A 51 -2.55 -1.10 -7.26
CA LYS A 51 -3.96 -1.04 -6.83
C LYS A 51 -4.46 0.41 -6.74
N CYS A 52 -5.70 0.63 -7.17
CA CYS A 52 -6.38 1.93 -7.25
C CYS A 52 -5.66 2.97 -8.12
N SER A 53 -4.79 2.54 -9.03
CA SER A 53 -4.18 3.40 -10.04
C SER A 53 -4.67 2.99 -11.43
N GLY A 54 -5.04 3.99 -12.21
CA GLY A 54 -5.43 3.89 -13.61
C GLY A 54 -4.51 4.74 -14.48
N ASP A 55 -4.64 4.79 -15.79
CA ASP A 55 -5.70 4.29 -16.67
C ASP A 55 -5.24 2.98 -17.34
N CYS A 56 -5.78 1.82 -16.93
CA CYS A 56 -5.38 0.53 -17.51
C CYS A 56 -6.33 0.09 -18.65
N ASP A 57 -5.80 -0.43 -19.74
CA ASP A 57 -6.61 -1.01 -20.82
C ASP A 57 -6.81 -2.52 -20.63
N SER A 58 -5.88 -3.20 -19.96
CA SER A 58 -5.94 -4.65 -19.73
C SER A 58 -5.26 -5.10 -18.45
N ASP A 59 -5.57 -6.33 -18.01
CA ASP A 59 -4.94 -6.95 -16.83
C ASP A 59 -3.40 -6.98 -16.91
N ALA A 60 -2.82 -7.01 -18.12
CA ALA A 60 -1.36 -7.03 -18.31
C ALA A 60 -0.67 -5.72 -17.88
N GLU A 61 -1.43 -4.65 -17.67
CA GLU A 61 -0.95 -3.34 -17.25
C GLU A 61 -1.13 -3.11 -15.76
N CYS A 62 -1.65 -4.10 -15.05
CA CYS A 62 -1.76 -4.10 -13.61
C CYS A 62 -0.64 -4.92 -12.98
N ALA A 63 -0.14 -4.47 -11.83
CA ALA A 63 0.98 -5.11 -11.16
C ALA A 63 0.56 -6.47 -10.58
N GLY A 64 1.36 -7.51 -10.85
CA GLY A 64 1.19 -8.82 -10.22
C GLY A 64 -0.11 -9.52 -10.64
N SER A 65 -0.98 -9.80 -9.67
CA SER A 65 -2.25 -10.52 -9.86
C SER A 65 -3.47 -9.60 -9.91
N LEU A 66 -3.25 -8.29 -9.95
CA LEU A 66 -4.31 -7.31 -10.06
C LEU A 66 -5.01 -7.41 -11.42
N LYS A 67 -6.28 -7.03 -11.45
CA LYS A 67 -7.04 -6.94 -12.71
C LYS A 67 -7.40 -5.50 -13.02
N CYS A 68 -7.67 -5.23 -14.27
CA CYS A 68 -8.13 -3.93 -14.71
C CYS A 68 -9.65 -3.84 -14.60
N PHE A 69 -10.14 -2.97 -13.70
CA PHE A 69 -11.56 -2.68 -13.56
C PHE A 69 -12.00 -1.67 -14.61
N GLN A 70 -12.51 -2.21 -15.71
CA GLN A 70 -13.13 -1.46 -16.81
C GLN A 70 -14.43 -0.79 -16.32
N ARG A 71 -14.43 0.55 -16.25
CA ARG A 71 -15.45 1.31 -15.51
C ARG A 71 -16.35 2.15 -16.40
N ASP A 72 -17.65 2.14 -16.09
CA ASP A 72 -18.60 3.15 -16.57
C ASP A 72 -18.71 4.32 -15.57
N ASN A 73 -18.47 5.54 -16.05
CA ASN A 73 -18.57 6.80 -15.30
C ASN A 73 -17.84 6.78 -13.94
N TYR A 74 -18.57 6.83 -12.82
CA TYR A 74 -18.05 6.79 -11.44
C TYR A 74 -18.39 5.49 -10.71
N THR A 75 -18.59 4.38 -11.43
CA THR A 75 -18.89 3.09 -10.80
C THR A 75 -17.80 2.75 -9.76
N PRO A 76 -18.15 2.45 -8.50
CA PRO A 76 -17.14 2.23 -7.46
C PRO A 76 -16.15 1.12 -7.82
N VAL A 77 -14.85 1.42 -7.74
CA VAL A 77 -13.79 0.43 -7.95
C VAL A 77 -13.66 -0.43 -6.69
N PRO A 78 -13.78 -1.77 -6.80
CA PRO A 78 -13.72 -2.64 -5.64
C PRO A 78 -12.43 -2.45 -4.83
N GLY A 79 -12.57 -2.19 -3.52
CA GLY A 79 -11.43 -2.01 -2.63
C GLY A 79 -10.68 -0.68 -2.77
N CYS A 80 -11.27 0.32 -3.45
CA CYS A 80 -10.76 1.69 -3.55
C CYS A 80 -11.77 2.70 -2.98
N SER A 81 -11.28 3.82 -2.44
CA SER A 81 -12.12 4.94 -2.05
C SER A 81 -12.48 5.78 -3.27
N ALA A 82 -13.77 6.12 -3.40
CA ALA A 82 -14.28 7.02 -4.43
C ALA A 82 -13.98 8.50 -4.12
N GLY A 83 -14.00 9.33 -5.15
CA GLY A 83 -13.76 10.77 -5.09
C GLY A 83 -12.28 11.18 -5.08
N GLY A 84 -12.06 12.48 -4.97
CA GLY A 84 -10.72 13.08 -5.07
C GLY A 84 -10.28 13.32 -6.52
N GLY A 85 -9.11 13.94 -6.69
CA GLY A 85 -8.64 14.37 -8.01
C GLY A 85 -8.25 13.22 -8.95
N GLY A 86 -7.98 12.04 -8.40
CA GLY A 86 -7.67 10.84 -9.17
C GLY A 86 -8.89 9.96 -9.45
N ASP A 87 -10.10 10.36 -9.05
CA ASP A 87 -11.34 9.70 -9.48
C ASP A 87 -11.84 10.42 -10.74
N VAL A 88 -11.31 10.04 -11.90
CA VAL A 88 -11.60 10.67 -13.18
C VAL A 88 -12.58 9.81 -13.95
N LYS A 89 -13.77 10.32 -14.31
CA LYS A 89 -14.76 9.58 -15.11
C LYS A 89 -14.12 8.85 -16.30
N TRP A 90 -14.62 7.65 -16.61
CA TRP A 90 -14.18 6.83 -17.75
C TRP A 90 -12.76 6.26 -17.68
N HIS A 91 -12.00 6.54 -16.61
CA HIS A 91 -10.73 5.85 -16.41
C HIS A 91 -10.96 4.50 -15.73
N ASP A 92 -10.07 3.58 -16.04
CA ASP A 92 -10.05 2.21 -15.53
C ASP A 92 -8.95 2.05 -14.47
N TYR A 93 -9.17 1.21 -13.48
CA TYR A 93 -8.26 1.12 -12.34
C TYR A 93 -7.91 -0.32 -11.99
N CYS A 94 -6.65 -0.53 -11.62
CA CYS A 94 -6.21 -1.83 -11.13
C CYS A 94 -6.80 -2.12 -9.76
N TYR A 95 -7.35 -3.33 -9.56
CA TYR A 95 -8.02 -3.74 -8.32
C TYR A 95 -7.68 -5.18 -7.94
N ASP A 96 -7.90 -5.52 -6.66
CA ASP A 96 -7.78 -6.89 -6.16
C ASP A 96 -9.08 -7.66 -6.45
N THR A 97 -8.97 -8.86 -7.03
CA THR A 97 -10.10 -9.77 -7.26
C THR A 97 -10.63 -10.41 -6.00
#